data_AF-A0A2T7SP51-F1
#
_entry.id   AF-A0A2T7SP51-F1
#
_cell.length_a   1.000
_cell.length_b   1.000
_cell.length_c   1.000
_cell.angle_alpha   90.00
_cell.angle_beta   90.00
_cell.angle_gamma   90.00
#
_symmetry.space_group_name_H-M   'P 1'
#
loop_
_entity.id
_entity.type
_entity.pdbx_description
1 polymer ?
#
loop_
_entity_poly.entity_id
_entity_poly.type
_entity_poly.pdbx_seq_one_letter_code
_entity_poly.pdbx_strand_id
1 'polypeptide(L)'
;MATKTNADIARQREDEVMLLRTRDRLQFREIADRIGADVKNTYEAWKRGRTRLHAEAAEAFGAYVGEQLATCRQVIDGLMPMVIAGGMHAPKAGEAIVRAMDHEAKLLGLYAPVRANVTVTDEMTARVKALADELAGLDA
;
A
#
# COMPACT_ATOMS: atom_id res chain seq x y z
N MET A 1 -34.35 -17.66 4.70
CA MET A 1 -33.41 -17.11 5.72
C MET A 1 -32.38 -18.17 6.04
N ALA A 2 -31.10 -17.94 5.78
CA ALA A 2 -30.05 -18.84 6.25
C ALA A 2 -29.92 -18.69 7.76
N THR A 3 -30.04 -19.77 8.52
CA THR A 3 -29.80 -19.79 9.96
C THR A 3 -28.32 -19.49 10.23
N LYS A 4 -28.01 -18.81 11.35
CA LYS A 4 -26.64 -18.46 11.76
C LYS A 4 -25.67 -19.66 11.68
N THR A 5 -26.13 -20.83 12.09
CA THR A 5 -25.40 -22.11 11.99
C THR A 5 -24.99 -22.47 10.57
N ASN A 6 -25.84 -22.23 9.57
CA ASN A 6 -25.53 -22.54 8.17
C ASN A 6 -24.47 -21.58 7.62
N ALA A 7 -24.48 -20.31 8.06
CA ALA A 7 -23.46 -19.35 7.70
C ALA A 7 -22.10 -19.70 8.33
N ASP A 8 -22.09 -20.15 9.60
CA ASP A 8 -20.87 -20.57 10.29
C ASP A 8 -20.25 -21.81 9.64
N ILE A 9 -21.07 -22.81 9.26
CA ILE A 9 -20.60 -24.00 8.53
C ILE A 9 -20.03 -23.63 7.16
N ALA A 10 -20.69 -22.72 6.43
CA ALA A 10 -20.19 -22.25 5.16
C ALA A 10 -18.83 -21.53 5.31
N ARG A 11 -18.69 -20.72 6.36
CA ARG A 11 -17.45 -20.00 6.68
C ARG A 11 -16.31 -20.98 7.01
N GLN A 12 -16.58 -21.98 7.85
CA GLN A 12 -15.58 -22.99 8.20
C GLN A 12 -15.07 -23.75 6.97
N ARG A 13 -15.96 -24.08 6.03
CA ARG A 13 -15.58 -24.72 4.76
C ARG A 13 -14.72 -23.82 3.90
N GLU A 14 -15.01 -22.51 3.82
CA GLU A 14 -14.18 -21.56 3.09
C GLU A 14 -12.77 -21.46 3.69
N ASP A 15 -12.66 -21.39 5.02
CA ASP A 15 -11.37 -21.34 5.73
C ASP A 15 -10.57 -22.63 5.52
N GLU A 16 -11.21 -23.79 5.59
CA GLU A 16 -10.58 -25.09 5.36
C GLU A 16 -10.03 -25.22 3.93
N VAL A 17 -10.82 -24.82 2.92
CA VAL A 17 -10.37 -24.80 1.52
C VAL A 17 -9.20 -23.85 1.33
N MET A 18 -9.23 -22.67 1.96
CA MET A 18 -8.14 -21.70 1.90
C MET A 18 -6.85 -22.27 2.50
N LEU A 19 -6.90 -22.91 3.67
CA LEU A 19 -5.76 -23.54 4.32
C LEU A 19 -5.16 -24.67 3.48
N LEU A 20 -6.00 -25.59 2.99
CA LEU A 20 -5.55 -26.70 2.16
C LEU A 20 -4.90 -26.23 0.85
N ARG A 21 -5.43 -25.15 0.24
CA ARG A 21 -4.89 -24.61 -1.01
C ARG A 21 -3.58 -23.84 -0.82
N THR A 22 -3.45 -23.10 0.27
CA THR A 22 -2.32 -22.16 0.50
C THR A 22 -1.18 -22.80 1.28
N ARG A 23 -1.47 -23.52 2.36
CA ARG A 23 -0.48 -24.18 3.22
C ARG A 23 -0.07 -25.53 2.65
N ASP A 24 -1.06 -26.39 2.39
CA ASP A 24 -0.82 -27.78 2.00
C ASP A 24 -0.67 -27.95 0.47
N ARG A 25 -0.88 -26.85 -0.28
CA ARG A 25 -0.70 -26.75 -1.75
C ARG A 25 -1.50 -27.77 -2.57
N LEU A 26 -2.60 -28.28 -2.03
CA LEU A 26 -3.47 -29.24 -2.70
C LEU A 26 -4.20 -28.60 -3.90
N GLN A 27 -4.46 -29.41 -4.92
CA GLN A 27 -5.30 -29.06 -6.06
C GLN A 27 -6.78 -29.11 -5.67
N PHE A 28 -7.63 -28.34 -6.35
CA PHE A 28 -9.07 -28.27 -6.01
C PHE A 28 -9.79 -29.62 -6.08
N ARG A 29 -9.32 -30.54 -6.93
CA ARG A 29 -9.86 -31.89 -7.00
C ARG A 29 -9.53 -32.70 -5.73
N GLU A 30 -8.29 -32.62 -5.27
CA GLU A 30 -7.85 -33.30 -4.04
C GLU A 30 -8.53 -32.72 -2.80
N ILE A 31 -8.75 -31.41 -2.78
CA ILE A 31 -9.49 -30.72 -1.73
C ILE A 31 -10.96 -31.16 -1.74
N ALA A 32 -11.60 -31.15 -2.92
CA ALA A 32 -12.98 -31.58 -3.11
C ALA A 32 -13.22 -33.01 -2.61
N ASP A 33 -12.34 -33.94 -2.96
CA ASP A 33 -12.37 -35.32 -2.50
C ASP A 33 -12.22 -35.41 -0.97
N ARG A 34 -11.38 -34.56 -0.38
CA ARG A 34 -11.11 -34.55 1.07
C ARG A 34 -12.25 -33.96 1.91
N ILE A 35 -12.92 -32.93 1.42
CA ILE A 35 -14.01 -32.24 2.14
C ILE A 35 -15.41 -32.77 1.76
N GLY A 36 -15.48 -33.73 0.84
CA GLY A 36 -16.74 -34.30 0.36
C GLY A 36 -17.61 -33.29 -0.41
N ALA A 37 -17.00 -32.47 -1.27
CA ALA A 37 -17.70 -31.46 -2.07
C ALA A 37 -17.34 -31.57 -3.55
N ASP A 38 -18.12 -30.92 -4.41
CA ASP A 38 -17.79 -30.82 -5.83
C ASP A 38 -16.60 -29.88 -6.06
N VAL A 39 -15.80 -30.17 -7.09
CA VAL A 39 -14.65 -29.33 -7.50
C VAL A 39 -15.10 -27.88 -7.76
N LYS A 40 -16.25 -27.69 -8.41
CA LYS A 40 -16.81 -26.35 -8.67
C LYS A 40 -17.13 -25.61 -7.37
N ASN A 41 -17.79 -26.28 -6.43
CA ASN A 41 -18.17 -25.69 -5.13
C ASN A 41 -16.94 -25.36 -4.29
N THR A 42 -15.91 -26.20 -4.36
CA THR A 42 -14.61 -25.98 -3.73
C THR A 42 -13.91 -24.75 -4.29
N TYR A 43 -13.89 -24.59 -5.61
CA TYR A 43 -13.33 -23.40 -6.26
C TYR A 43 -14.08 -22.12 -5.89
N GLU A 44 -15.42 -22.14 -5.88
CA GLU A 44 -16.22 -20.98 -5.48
C GLU A 44 -16.04 -20.64 -3.99
N ALA A 45 -15.92 -21.64 -3.12
CA ALA A 45 -15.59 -21.43 -1.70
C ALA A 45 -14.21 -20.78 -1.53
N TRP A 46 -13.20 -21.25 -2.26
CA TRP A 46 -11.88 -20.62 -2.28
C TRP A 46 -11.94 -19.16 -2.74
N LYS A 47 -12.67 -18.88 -3.82
CA LYS A 47 -12.83 -17.53 -4.37
C LYS A 47 -13.48 -16.58 -3.34
N ARG A 48 -14.56 -17.02 -2.69
CA ARG A 48 -15.23 -16.24 -1.62
C ARG A 48 -14.31 -16.01 -0.42
N GLY A 49 -13.65 -17.06 0.06
CA GLY A 49 -12.69 -16.96 1.16
C GLY A 49 -11.55 -15.98 0.85
N ARG A 50 -11.01 -16.02 -0.37
CA ARG A 50 -9.97 -15.08 -0.82
C ARG A 50 -10.47 -13.64 -0.87
N THR A 51 -11.64 -13.39 -1.47
CA THR A 51 -12.23 -12.04 -1.52
C THR A 51 -12.48 -11.49 -0.12
N ARG A 52 -12.99 -12.31 0.79
CA ARG A 52 -13.21 -11.92 2.19
C ARG A 52 -11.89 -11.59 2.89
N LEU A 53 -10.88 -12.45 2.76
CA LEU A 53 -9.58 -12.21 3.38
C LEU A 53 -8.92 -10.93 2.85
N HIS A 54 -9.10 -10.60 1.56
CA HIS A 54 -8.66 -9.31 1.02
C HIS A 54 -9.40 -8.13 1.64
N ALA A 55 -10.71 -8.24 1.86
CA ALA A 55 -11.49 -7.19 2.51
C ALA A 55 -11.08 -7.01 3.98
N GLU A 56 -10.96 -8.11 4.73
CA GLU A 56 -10.47 -8.11 6.12
C GLU A 56 -9.04 -7.54 6.22
N ALA A 57 -8.16 -7.90 5.29
CA ALA A 57 -6.81 -7.35 5.24
C ALA A 57 -6.78 -5.86 4.89
N ALA A 58 -7.66 -5.40 3.99
CA ALA A 58 -7.78 -3.99 3.65
C ALA A 58 -8.28 -3.16 4.85
N GLU A 59 -9.25 -3.68 5.60
CA GLU A 59 -9.76 -3.07 6.82
C GLU A 59 -8.68 -3.00 7.91
N ALA A 60 -7.99 -4.12 8.17
CA ALA A 60 -6.89 -4.17 9.13
C ALA A 60 -5.74 -3.23 8.74
N PHE A 61 -5.42 -3.16 7.44
CA PHE A 61 -4.42 -2.23 6.93
C PHE A 61 -4.85 -0.76 7.14
N GLY A 62 -6.12 -0.44 6.90
CA GLY A 62 -6.67 0.89 7.15
C GLY A 62 -6.57 1.29 8.64
N ALA A 63 -6.92 0.38 9.55
CA ALA A 63 -6.78 0.60 10.99
C ALA A 63 -5.32 0.84 11.39
N TYR A 64 -4.40 0.01 10.90
CA TYR A 64 -2.96 0.17 11.14
C TYR A 64 -2.43 1.52 10.64
N VAL A 65 -2.80 1.92 9.41
CA VAL A 65 -2.42 3.24 8.87
C VAL A 65 -2.96 4.36 9.74
N GLY A 66 -4.20 4.26 10.21
CA GLY A 66 -4.79 5.23 11.15
C GLY A 66 -4.00 5.37 12.45
N GLU A 67 -3.58 4.27 13.06
CA GLU A 67 -2.74 4.28 14.27
C GLU A 67 -1.37 4.94 14.04
N GLN A 68 -0.74 4.66 12.90
CA GLN A 68 0.54 5.27 12.55
C GLN A 68 0.40 6.78 12.31
N LEU A 69 -0.67 7.22 11.62
CA LEU A 69 -0.97 8.64 11.42
C LEU A 69 -1.21 9.35 12.76
N ALA A 70 -1.95 8.73 13.68
CA ALA A 70 -2.16 9.28 15.02
C ALA A 70 -0.85 9.42 15.80
N THR A 71 0.06 8.44 15.67
CA THR A 71 1.40 8.49 16.28
C THR A 71 2.23 9.62 15.72
N CYS A 72 2.28 9.79 14.40
CA CYS A 72 2.95 10.94 13.77
C CYS A 72 2.40 12.26 14.31
N ARG A 73 1.07 12.36 14.42
CA ARG A 73 0.42 13.57 14.91
C ARG A 73 0.79 13.89 16.36
N GLN A 74 0.82 12.88 17.23
CA GLN A 74 1.25 13.04 18.62
C GLN A 74 2.70 13.53 18.73
N VAL A 75 3.60 13.02 17.88
CA VAL A 75 5.00 13.49 17.83
C VAL A 75 5.07 14.95 17.39
N ILE A 76 4.33 15.31 16.33
CA ILE A 76 4.30 16.68 15.79
C ILE A 76 3.76 17.64 16.86
N ASP A 77 2.54 17.40 17.35
CA ASP A 77 1.87 18.30 18.30
C ASP A 77 2.59 18.36 19.65
N GLY A 78 3.19 17.25 20.10
CA GLY A 78 3.94 17.18 21.36
C GLY A 78 5.29 17.90 21.33
N LEU A 79 5.97 17.89 20.18
CA LEU A 79 7.29 18.53 20.05
C LEU A 79 7.23 19.96 19.51
N MET A 80 6.15 20.35 18.83
CA MET A 80 5.99 21.69 18.25
C MET A 80 6.20 22.83 19.28
N PRO A 81 5.66 22.75 20.52
CA PRO A 81 5.91 23.79 21.52
C PRO A 81 7.38 23.98 21.87
N MET A 82 8.17 22.90 21.88
CA MET A 82 9.61 22.94 22.16
C MET A 82 10.39 23.63 21.04
N VAL A 83 9.96 23.45 19.79
CA VAL A 83 10.55 24.15 18.64
C VAL A 83 10.20 25.63 18.68
N ILE A 84 8.94 25.97 18.97
CA ILE A 84 8.46 27.36 19.07
C ILE A 84 9.15 28.12 20.20
N ALA A 85 9.26 27.50 21.39
CA ALA A 85 9.90 28.12 22.55
C ALA A 85 11.40 28.37 22.36
N GLY A 86 12.04 27.62 21.45
CA GLY A 86 13.48 27.69 21.22
C GLY A 86 14.30 27.08 22.35
N GLY A 87 15.61 26.94 22.13
CA GLY A 87 16.55 26.41 23.13
C GLY A 87 17.41 25.25 22.60
N MET A 88 18.22 24.68 23.49
CA MET A 88 19.23 23.67 23.13
C MET A 88 18.66 22.40 22.48
N HIS A 89 17.42 22.04 22.77
CA HIS A 89 16.77 20.84 22.23
C HIS A 89 15.88 21.10 21.00
N ALA A 90 15.64 22.38 20.64
CA ALA A 90 14.78 22.75 19.52
C ALA A 90 15.23 22.17 18.16
N PRO A 91 16.54 22.10 17.83
CA PRO A 91 16.96 21.48 16.57
C PRO A 91 16.62 19.99 16.47
N LYS A 92 16.80 19.23 17.57
CA LYS A 92 16.49 17.79 17.61
C LYS A 92 14.98 17.55 17.55
N ALA A 93 14.19 18.39 18.23
CA ALA A 93 12.74 18.34 18.16
C ALA A 93 12.24 18.65 16.74
N GLY A 94 12.80 19.67 16.07
CA GLY A 94 12.48 20.00 14.69
C GLY A 94 12.80 18.87 13.72
N GLU A 95 13.94 18.20 13.86
CA GLU A 95 14.29 17.04 13.04
C GLU A 95 13.29 15.88 13.22
N ALA A 96 12.89 15.59 14.46
CA ALA A 96 11.90 14.56 14.75
C ALA A 96 10.53 14.88 14.14
N ILE A 97 10.09 16.15 14.19
CA ILE A 97 8.87 16.62 13.55
C ILE A 97 8.94 16.43 12.03
N VAL A 98 10.03 16.85 11.39
CA VAL A 98 10.21 16.70 9.93
C VAL A 98 10.15 15.23 9.51
N ARG A 99 10.78 14.34 10.28
CA ARG A 99 10.71 12.89 10.02
C ARG A 99 9.30 12.32 10.19
N ALA A 100 8.56 12.79 11.20
CA ALA A 100 7.16 12.39 11.40
C ALA A 100 6.27 12.85 10.23
N MET A 101 6.47 14.07 9.74
CA MET A 101 5.75 14.61 8.58
C MET A 101 6.09 13.86 7.28
N ASP A 102 7.36 13.50 7.06
CA ASP A 102 7.77 12.68 5.92
C ASP A 102 7.15 11.27 5.98
N HIS A 103 7.07 10.67 7.17
CA HIS A 103 6.40 9.39 7.36
C HIS A 103 4.88 9.49 7.12
N GLU A 104 4.23 10.54 7.61
CA GLU A 104 2.81 10.84 7.36
C GLU A 104 2.51 10.97 5.85
N ALA A 105 3.34 11.71 5.12
CA ALA A 105 3.21 11.87 3.67
C ALA A 105 3.34 10.54 2.90
N LYS A 106 4.22 9.64 3.36
CA LYS A 106 4.38 8.29 2.79
C LYS A 106 3.17 7.41 3.07
N LEU A 107 2.64 7.43 4.29
CA LEU A 107 1.43 6.68 4.66
C LEU A 107 0.21 7.10 3.84
N LEU A 108 0.10 8.38 3.52
CA LEU A 108 -0.99 8.94 2.70
C LEU A 108 -0.79 8.76 1.19
N GLY A 109 0.33 8.18 0.75
CA GLY A 109 0.64 7.99 -0.68
C GLY A 109 0.94 9.30 -1.42
N LEU A 110 1.20 10.40 -0.69
CA LEU A 110 1.55 11.71 -1.26
C LEU A 110 3.01 11.75 -1.73
N TYR A 111 3.82 10.77 -1.32
CA TYR A 111 5.21 10.59 -1.71
C TYR A 111 5.35 9.74 -2.98
N ALA A 112 4.59 10.05 -4.04
CA ALA A 112 4.85 9.47 -5.35
C ALA A 112 5.86 10.37 -6.09
N PRO A 113 7.16 10.02 -6.17
CA PRO A 113 8.03 10.71 -7.10
C PRO A 113 7.47 10.48 -8.51
N VAL A 114 7.09 11.56 -9.20
CA VAL A 114 6.81 11.50 -10.63
C VAL A 114 8.11 11.09 -11.31
N ARG A 115 8.33 9.79 -11.49
CA ARG A 115 9.40 9.27 -12.32
C ARG A 115 9.01 9.50 -13.77
N ALA A 116 9.24 10.71 -14.25
CA ALA A 116 9.20 10.97 -15.68
C ALA A 116 10.37 10.21 -16.32
N ASN A 117 10.08 9.11 -17.01
CA ASN A 117 11.04 8.50 -17.94
C ASN A 117 11.15 9.44 -19.14
N VAL A 118 12.01 10.46 -19.03
CA VAL A 118 12.29 11.38 -20.13
C VAL A 118 13.25 10.68 -21.07
N THR A 119 12.72 9.98 -22.07
CA THR A 119 13.50 9.54 -23.21
C THR A 119 13.76 10.77 -24.07
N VAL A 120 14.96 11.33 -24.02
CA VAL A 120 15.36 12.40 -24.96
C VAL A 120 15.46 11.76 -26.34
N THR A 121 14.51 12.06 -27.21
CA THR A 121 14.57 11.65 -28.61
C THR A 121 15.52 12.58 -29.37
N ASP A 122 16.24 12.02 -30.36
CA ASP A 122 17.29 12.70 -31.11
C ASP A 122 16.83 14.01 -31.80
N GLU A 123 15.53 14.13 -32.10
CA GLU A 123 14.93 15.37 -32.62
C GLU A 123 15.04 16.55 -31.63
N MET A 124 14.93 16.30 -30.33
CA MET A 124 15.04 17.35 -29.32
C MET A 124 16.49 17.83 -29.20
N THR A 125 17.45 16.91 -29.30
CA THR A 125 18.89 17.22 -29.30
C THR A 125 19.28 18.03 -30.54
N ALA A 126 18.72 17.71 -31.71
CA ALA A 126 18.93 18.46 -32.94
C ALA A 126 18.35 19.89 -32.85
N ARG A 127 17.15 20.04 -32.28
CA ARG A 127 16.55 21.37 -32.03
C ARG A 127 17.34 22.20 -31.04
N VAL A 128 17.83 21.60 -29.96
CA VAL A 128 18.65 22.31 -28.96
C VAL A 128 20.00 22.74 -29.54
N LYS A 129 20.63 21.92 -30.38
CA LYS A 129 21.86 22.31 -31.10
C LYS A 129 21.62 23.46 -32.07
N ALA A 130 20.55 23.39 -32.88
CA ALA A 130 20.22 24.47 -33.80
C ALA A 130 19.96 25.80 -33.07
N LEU A 131 19.28 25.76 -31.92
CA LEU A 131 19.01 26.95 -31.11
C LEU A 131 20.29 27.50 -30.44
N ALA A 132 21.21 26.61 -30.03
CA ALA A 132 22.49 26.99 -29.46
C ALA A 132 23.42 27.65 -30.51
N ASP A 133 23.41 27.14 -31.74
CA ASP A 133 24.18 27.69 -32.85
C ASP A 133 23.62 29.06 -33.31
N GLU A 134 22.28 29.25 -33.30
CA GLU A 134 21.65 30.55 -33.55
C GLU A 134 22.03 31.60 -32.50
N LEU A 135 22.06 31.22 -31.21
CA LEU A 135 22.45 32.12 -30.13
C LEU A 135 23.94 32.48 -30.18
N ALA A 136 24.81 31.52 -30.51
CA ALA A 136 26.24 31.77 -30.65
C ALA A 136 26.57 32.70 -31.85
N GLY A 137 25.73 32.72 -32.89
CA GLY A 137 25.86 33.63 -34.03
C GLY A 137 25.35 35.05 -33.77
N LEU A 138 24.61 35.29 -32.68
CA LEU A 138 24.11 36.61 -32.27
C LEU A 138 25.08 37.36 -31.34
N ASP A 139 26.05 36.65 -30.74
CA ASP A 139 27.09 37.19 -29.85
C ASP A 139 28.44 37.47 -30.57
N ALA A 140 28.45 37.46 -31.92
CA ALA A 140 29.61 37.81 -32.78
C ALA A 140 29.30 39.03 -33.66
#